data_AF-Q5BY61-F1
#
_entry.id   AF-Q5BY61-F1
#
_cell.length_a   1.000
_cell.length_b   1.000
_cell.length_c   1.000
_cell.angle_alpha   90.00
_cell.angle_beta   90.00
_cell.angle_gamma   90.00
#
_symmetry.space_group_name_H-M   'P 1'
#
loop_
_entity.id
_entity.type
_entity.pdbx_description
1 polymer ?
#
loop_
_entity_poly.entity_id
_entity_poly.type
_entity_poly.pdbx_seq_one_letter_code
_entity_poly.pdbx_strand_id
1 'polypeptide(L)'
;MMELFRIGGKSPNTNYLFMGDYVDRGYYSVETVTLLVAMKVRFKDRITILRGNHESRQITQVYGFYDECLRKYGNANVWKYFTDLFDYLPLTALVDNSVSCAFCYHC
;
A
#
# COMPACT_ATOMS: atom_id res chain seq x y z
N MET A 1 3.84 -1.44 -11.26
CA MET A 1 4.38 -2.22 -10.13
C MET A 1 5.27 -3.39 -10.57
N MET A 2 4.88 -4.22 -11.55
CA MET A 2 5.74 -5.32 -12.05
C MET A 2 7.10 -4.85 -12.60
N GLU A 3 7.14 -3.70 -13.26
CA GLU A 3 8.40 -3.07 -13.73
C GLU A 3 9.35 -2.73 -12.58
N LEU A 4 8.81 -2.28 -11.44
CA LEU A 4 9.60 -1.88 -10.26
C LEU A 4 10.32 -3.09 -9.64
N PHE A 5 9.69 -4.27 -9.69
CA PHE A 5 10.32 -5.53 -9.29
C PHE A 5 11.34 -6.05 -10.31
N ARG A 6 11.20 -5.67 -11.59
CA ARG A 6 12.18 -5.96 -12.64
C ARG A 6 13.44 -5.11 -12.48
N ILE A 7 13.28 -3.85 -12.06
CA ILE A 7 14.37 -2.87 -11.92
C ILE A 7 15.03 -2.93 -10.53
N GLY A 8 14.28 -3.14 -9.44
CA GLY A 8 14.79 -3.11 -8.07
C GLY A 8 15.61 -4.33 -7.62
N GLY A 9 15.70 -5.36 -8.48
CA GLY A 9 16.42 -6.59 -8.20
C GLY A 9 15.60 -7.63 -7.43
N LYS A 10 15.84 -8.92 -7.72
CA LYS A 10 15.19 -10.04 -7.03
C LYS A 10 15.63 -10.07 -5.55
N SER A 11 14.66 -10.18 -4.65
CA SER A 11 14.88 -10.67 -3.28
C SER A 11 15.72 -11.96 -3.37
N PRO A 12 16.87 -12.05 -2.69
CA PRO A 12 17.05 -11.65 -1.29
C PRO A 12 18.15 -10.61 -1.03
N ASN A 13 18.47 -9.69 -1.95
CA ASN A 13 19.55 -8.72 -1.71
C ASN A 13 19.09 -7.27 -1.51
N THR A 14 17.79 -6.97 -1.74
CA THR A 14 17.26 -5.60 -1.67
C THR A 14 16.14 -5.50 -0.62
N ASN A 15 16.23 -4.49 0.25
CA ASN A 15 15.13 -4.08 1.13
C ASN A 15 14.28 -3.04 0.40
N TYR A 16 12.96 -3.20 0.45
CA TYR A 16 12.01 -2.30 -0.21
C TYR A 16 11.23 -1.50 0.83
N LEU A 17 11.30 -0.18 0.74
CA LEU A 17 10.44 0.74 1.47
C LEU A 17 9.42 1.34 0.49
N PHE A 18 8.16 1.06 0.71
CA PHE A 18 7.05 1.67 -0.01
C PHE A 18 6.43 2.76 0.87
N MET A 19 6.22 3.95 0.31
CA MET A 19 5.86 5.18 1.06
C MET A 19 4.40 5.64 0.89
N GLY A 20 3.45 4.72 0.66
CA GLY A 20 2.02 5.03 0.43
C GLY A 20 1.64 5.28 -1.04
N ASP A 21 0.40 5.74 -1.25
CA ASP A 21 -0.22 6.04 -2.56
C ASP A 21 -0.39 4.81 -3.50
N TYR A 22 -0.87 3.71 -2.94
CA TYR A 22 -1.10 2.46 -3.66
C TYR A 22 -2.47 2.39 -4.33
N VAL A 23 -3.44 3.17 -3.83
CA VAL A 23 -4.83 3.20 -4.29
C VAL A 23 -5.15 4.52 -5.00
N ASP A 24 -6.24 4.53 -5.77
CA ASP A 24 -6.84 5.72 -6.39
C ASP A 24 -6.05 6.40 -7.54
N ARG A 25 -4.95 5.80 -8.01
CA ARG A 25 -4.19 6.29 -9.19
C ARG A 25 -4.39 5.48 -10.47
N GLY A 26 -5.21 4.43 -10.46
CA GLY A 26 -5.51 3.64 -11.66
C GLY A 26 -6.58 2.56 -11.48
N TYR A 27 -7.01 1.96 -12.58
CA TYR A 27 -8.10 0.96 -12.65
C TYR A 27 -7.78 -0.42 -12.04
N TYR A 28 -6.56 -0.61 -11.52
CA TYR A 28 -6.05 -1.88 -10.98
C TYR A 28 -5.54 -1.69 -9.54
N SER A 29 -6.26 -0.90 -8.75
CA SER A 29 -5.87 -0.60 -7.36
C SER A 29 -5.99 -1.85 -6.48
N VAL A 30 -7.03 -2.67 -6.69
CA VAL A 30 -7.23 -3.90 -5.91
C VAL A 30 -6.10 -4.90 -6.13
N GLU A 31 -5.70 -5.14 -7.38
CA GLU A 31 -4.60 -6.05 -7.71
C GLU A 31 -3.27 -5.54 -7.15
N THR A 32 -3.05 -4.23 -7.20
CA THR A 32 -1.84 -3.57 -6.69
C THR A 32 -1.71 -3.76 -5.18
N VAL A 33 -2.76 -3.47 -4.42
CA VAL A 33 -2.75 -3.65 -2.96
C VAL A 33 -2.62 -5.13 -2.59
N THR A 34 -3.35 -6.02 -3.28
CA THR A 34 -3.26 -7.47 -3.03
C THR A 34 -1.85 -8.00 -3.24
N LEU A 35 -1.17 -7.57 -4.32
CA LEU A 35 0.20 -7.96 -4.59
C LEU A 35 1.18 -7.44 -3.53
N LEU A 36 1.04 -6.18 -3.10
CA LEU A 36 1.86 -5.61 -2.03
C LEU A 36 1.72 -6.38 -0.72
N VAL A 37 0.49 -6.72 -0.34
CA VAL A 37 0.20 -7.48 0.88
C VAL A 37 0.79 -8.89 0.78
N ALA A 38 0.61 -9.59 -0.34
CA ALA A 38 1.19 -10.91 -0.56
C ALA A 38 2.73 -10.87 -0.44
N MET A 39 3.35 -9.82 -0.98
CA MET A 39 4.79 -9.61 -0.88
C MET A 39 5.23 -9.31 0.56
N LYS A 40 4.49 -8.48 1.30
CA LYS A 40 4.75 -8.22 2.73
C LYS A 40 4.65 -9.50 3.57
N VAL A 41 3.69 -10.37 3.27
CA VAL A 41 3.57 -11.68 3.94
C VAL A 41 4.74 -12.59 3.57
N ARG A 42 5.14 -12.63 2.30
CA ARG A 42 6.24 -13.48 1.80
C ARG A 42 7.63 -13.05 2.27
N PHE A 43 7.84 -11.74 2.45
CA PHE A 43 9.11 -11.11 2.77
C PHE A 43 8.97 -10.09 3.91
N LYS A 44 8.40 -10.52 5.04
CA LYS A 44 8.05 -9.69 6.19
C LYS A 44 9.18 -8.76 6.67
N ASP A 45 10.42 -9.26 6.67
CA ASP A 45 11.59 -8.56 7.21
C ASP A 45 12.26 -7.61 6.20
N ARG A 46 11.88 -7.69 4.92
CA ARG A 46 12.54 -6.95 3.83
C ARG A 46 11.65 -5.93 3.15
N ILE A 47 10.34 -6.08 3.30
CA ILE A 47 9.34 -5.19 2.70
C ILE A 47 8.68 -4.40 3.81
N THR A 48 8.84 -3.08 3.79
CA THR A 48 8.15 -2.16 4.68
C THR A 48 7.16 -1.35 3.85
N ILE A 49 5.90 -1.35 4.29
CA ILE A 49 4.81 -0.63 3.64
C ILE A 49 4.36 0.43 4.64
N LEU A 50 4.42 1.70 4.23
CA LEU A 50 3.90 2.82 4.99
C LEU A 50 2.50 3.20 4.51
N ARG A 51 1.72 3.81 5.41
CA ARG A 51 0.42 4.38 5.07
C ARG A 51 0.62 5.75 4.41
N GLY A 52 0.03 5.96 3.23
CA GLY A 52 -0.12 7.27 2.61
C GLY A 52 -1.50 7.88 2.90
N ASN A 53 -1.75 9.07 2.36
CA ASN A 53 -3.02 9.78 2.52
C ASN A 53 -4.18 9.09 1.78
N HIS A 54 -3.91 8.46 0.64
CA HIS A 54 -4.90 7.76 -0.16
C HIS A 54 -5.42 6.47 0.50
N GLU A 55 -4.71 5.92 1.49
CA GLU A 55 -5.14 4.75 2.27
C GLU A 55 -6.07 5.10 3.45
N SER A 56 -6.89 6.15 3.30
CA SER A 56 -7.91 6.56 4.27
C SER A 56 -9.32 6.22 3.80
N ARG A 57 -10.24 5.95 4.75
CA ARG A 57 -11.64 5.63 4.43
C ARG A 57 -12.33 6.73 3.63
N GLN A 58 -12.01 7.99 3.93
CA GLN A 58 -12.57 9.15 3.26
C GLN A 58 -12.11 9.28 1.80
N ILE A 59 -10.83 9.02 1.51
CA ILE A 59 -10.30 9.15 0.14
C ILE A 59 -10.70 7.94 -0.71
N THR A 60 -10.54 6.71 -0.21
CA THR A 60 -10.91 5.49 -0.95
C THR A 60 -12.39 5.38 -1.30
N GLN A 61 -13.27 6.04 -0.54
CA GLN A 61 -14.70 6.08 -0.82
C GLN A 61 -15.06 7.10 -1.92
N VAL A 62 -14.27 8.16 -2.07
CA VAL A 62 -14.53 9.26 -3.00
C VAL A 62 -13.81 9.07 -4.34
N TYR A 63 -12.64 8.42 -4.34
CA TYR A 63 -11.75 8.36 -5.51
C TYR A 63 -11.80 7.04 -6.30
N GLY A 64 -12.79 6.18 -6.03
CA GLY A 64 -13.15 5.07 -6.91
C GLY A 64 -12.66 3.69 -6.49
N PHE A 65 -11.84 3.55 -5.43
CA PHE A 65 -11.48 2.22 -4.89
C PHE A 65 -12.68 1.45 -4.34
N TYR A 66 -13.63 2.14 -3.69
CA TYR A 66 -14.90 1.54 -3.26
C TYR A 66 -15.69 0.97 -4.45
N ASP A 67 -15.86 1.77 -5.51
CA ASP A 67 -16.58 1.35 -6.71
C ASP A 67 -15.85 0.23 -7.47
N GLU A 68 -14.51 0.24 -7.47
CA GLU A 68 -13.71 -0.85 -8.01
C GLU A 68 -13.95 -2.16 -7.27
N CYS A 69 -13.93 -2.14 -5.93
CA CYS A 69 -14.23 -3.31 -5.10
C CYS A 69 -15.65 -3.82 -5.35
N LEU A 70 -16.63 -2.91 -5.37
CA LEU A 70 -18.03 -3.26 -5.59
C LEU A 70 -18.24 -3.86 -6.99
N ARG A 71 -17.63 -3.27 -8.03
CA ARG A 71 -17.75 -3.74 -9.41
C ARG A 71 -17.05 -5.08 -9.64
N LYS A 72 -15.88 -5.31 -9.02
CA LYS A 72 -15.10 -6.56 -9.21
C LYS A 72 -15.62 -7.72 -8.37
N TYR A 73 -16.06 -7.46 -7.13
CA TYR A 73 -16.42 -8.50 -6.17
C TYR A 73 -17.92 -8.56 -5.85
N GLY A 74 -18.72 -7.62 -6.36
CA GLY A 74 -20.16 -7.54 -6.11
C GLY A 74 -20.52 -7.17 -4.67
N ASN A 75 -19.53 -6.89 -3.81
CA ASN A 75 -19.76 -6.51 -2.42
C ASN A 75 -18.72 -5.48 -1.94
N ALA A 76 -19.13 -4.67 -0.96
CA ALA A 76 -18.28 -3.68 -0.30
C ALA A 76 -17.48 -4.26 0.89
N ASN A 77 -17.64 -5.54 1.23
CA ASN A 77 -16.91 -6.15 2.34
C ASN A 77 -15.41 -6.21 2.05
N VAL A 78 -15.02 -6.43 0.78
CA VAL A 78 -13.62 -6.39 0.34
C VAL A 78 -13.00 -5.02 0.61
N TRP A 79 -13.72 -3.94 0.28
CA TRP A 79 -13.28 -2.58 0.60
C TRP A 79 -13.09 -2.40 2.12
N LYS A 80 -14.04 -2.88 2.92
CA LYS A 80 -13.94 -2.80 4.39
C LYS A 80 -12.68 -3.50 4.90
N TYR A 81 -12.39 -4.71 4.43
CA TYR A 81 -11.17 -5.44 4.82
C TYR A 81 -9.89 -4.70 4.43
N PHE A 82 -9.85 -4.07 3.26
CA PHE A 82 -8.70 -3.24 2.87
C PHE A 82 -8.56 -2.00 3.75
N THR A 83 -9.66 -1.31 4.07
CA THR A 83 -9.59 -0.15 4.96
C THR A 83 -9.16 -0.53 6.37
N ASP A 84 -9.63 -1.67 6.88
CA ASP A 84 -9.21 -2.19 8.18
C ASP A 84 -7.72 -2.55 8.15
N LEU A 85 -7.21 -3.12 7.06
CA LEU A 85 -5.78 -3.39 6.87
C LEU A 85 -4.94 -2.10 6.84
N PHE A 86 -5.40 -1.06 6.15
CA PHE A 86 -4.70 0.22 6.08
C PHE A 86 -4.54 0.89 7.44
N ASP A 87 -5.49 0.65 8.37
CA ASP A 87 -5.40 1.13 9.74
C ASP A 87 -4.26 0.48 10.55
N TYR A 88 -3.74 -0.68 10.13
CA TYR A 88 -2.57 -1.33 10.72
C TYR A 88 -1.23 -0.92 10.09
N LEU A 89 -1.24 -0.12 9.01
CA LEU A 89 -0.01 0.29 8.35
C LEU A 89 0.71 1.39 9.15
N PRO A 90 2.03 1.27 9.36
CA PRO A 90 2.81 2.29 10.05
C PRO A 90 2.88 3.60 9.23
N LEU A 91 2.85 4.74 9.92
CA LEU A 91 2.93 6.07 9.28
C LEU A 91 4.37 6.46 8.90
N THR A 92 5.36 5.92 9.60
CA THR A 92 6.76 6.30 9.46
C THR A 92 7.66 5.07 9.58
N ALA A 93 8.76 5.04 8.83
CA ALA A 93 9.84 4.07 9.02
C ALA A 93 11.15 4.79 9.30
N LEU A 94 11.94 4.24 10.21
CA LEU A 94 13.31 4.65 10.44
C LEU A 94 14.23 3.78 9.58
N VAL A 95 15.00 4.42 8.69
CA VAL A 95 16.01 3.74 7.87
C VAL A 95 17.39 4.11 8.39
N ASP A 96 18.15 3.09 8.79
CA ASP A 96 19.57 3.20 9.18
C ASP A 96 19.89 4.27 10.24
N ASN A 97 19.02 4.40 11.25
CA ASN A 97 19.13 5.35 12.38
C ASN A 97 19.39 6.83 12.00
N SER A 98 19.24 7.21 10.74
CA SER A 98 19.67 8.50 10.19
C SER A 98 18.62 9.11 9.27
N VAL A 99 17.78 8.30 8.62
CA VAL A 99 16.73 8.78 7.73
C VAL A 99 15.36 8.39 8.30
N SER A 100 14.71 9.34 8.97
CA SER A 100 13.29 9.23 9.27
C SER A 100 12.50 9.51 8.00
N CYS A 101 12.03 8.45 7.33
CA CYS A 101 11.06 8.58 6.25
C CYS A 101 9.68 8.79 6.90
N ALA A 102 9.40 10.04 7.27
CA ALA A 102 8.10 10.48 7.73
C ALA A 102 7.51 11.43 6.69
N PHE A 103 6.40 11.01 6.07
CA PHE A 103 5.49 11.99 5.45
C PHE A 103 4.75 12.68 6.61
N CYS A 104 5.36 13.72 7.17
CA CYS A 104 4.71 14.63 8.12
C CYS A 104 3.59 15.38 7.40
N TYR A 105 2.33 15.00 7.62
CA TYR A 105 1.18 15.85 7.31
C TYR A 105 0.99 16.86 8.46
N HIS A 106 1.60 18.02 8.30
CA HIS A 106 1.06 19.25 8.87
C HIS A 106 0.95 20.26 7.72
N CYS A 107 -0.21 20.29 7.05
CA CYS A 107 -0.73 21.40 6.27
C CYS A 107 -2.26 21.26 6.23
#